data_AF-A0A6I3N2Z4-F1
#
_entry.id   AF-A0A6I3N2Z4-F1
#
_cell.length_a   1.000
_cell.length_b   1.000
_cell.length_c   1.000
_cell.angle_alpha   90.00
_cell.angle_beta   90.00
_cell.angle_gamma   90.00
#
_symmetry.space_group_name_H-M   'P 1'
#
loop_
_entity.id
_entity.type
_entity.pdbx_description
1 polymer ?
#
loop_
_entity_poly.entity_id
_entity_poly.type
_entity_poly.pdbx_seq_one_letter_code
_entity_poly.pdbx_strand_id
1 'polypeptide(L)'
;MKNLHTDDGQLWKELKQVTLTPEQTAVLESGNSDKISQVMDFVRDNSMTDASDSDVSVANAAYEANKPVLKEKDVYQLIAIDVTIADNTAKSGIINCRINDEHQQVRF
;
A
#
# COMPACT_ATOMS: atom_id res chain seq x y z
N MET A 1 -6.47 -1.80 13.12
CA MET A 1 -6.02 -2.41 11.86
C MET A 1 -5.06 -1.42 11.21
N LYS A 2 -3.98 -1.91 10.61
CA LYS A 2 -2.98 -1.11 9.90
C LYS A 2 -2.93 -1.56 8.45
N ASN A 3 -2.68 -0.65 7.53
CA ASN A 3 -2.45 -0.98 6.13
C ASN A 3 -1.01 -0.60 5.80
N LEU A 4 -0.25 -1.57 5.32
CA LEU A 4 1.13 -1.40 4.91
C LEU A 4 1.21 -1.48 3.40
N HIS A 5 2.05 -0.64 2.80
CA HIS A 5 2.29 -0.56 1.37
C HIS A 5 3.79 -0.52 1.07
N THR A 6 4.22 -1.14 -0.01
CA THR A 6 5.57 -1.00 -0.58
C THR A 6 5.50 -1.22 -2.09
N ASP A 7 6.32 -0.50 -2.86
CA ASP A 7 6.49 -0.65 -4.31
C ASP A 7 7.73 -1.47 -4.68
N ASP A 8 8.71 -1.54 -3.78
CA ASP A 8 10.00 -2.20 -3.99
C ASP A 8 10.22 -3.45 -3.11
N GLY A 9 9.32 -3.70 -2.15
CA GLY A 9 9.42 -4.82 -1.21
C GLY A 9 10.43 -4.59 -0.09
N GLN A 10 11.04 -3.40 0.00
CA GLN A 10 12.07 -3.04 0.97
C GLN A 10 11.59 -1.95 1.92
N LEU A 11 10.97 -0.90 1.39
CA LEU A 11 10.53 0.26 2.14
C LEU A 11 9.01 0.19 2.35
N TRP A 12 8.62 -0.32 3.52
CA TRP A 12 7.23 -0.37 3.93
C TRP A 12 6.76 0.94 4.55
N LYS A 13 5.64 1.46 4.04
CA LYS A 13 4.92 2.60 4.59
C LYS A 13 3.60 2.15 5.19
N GLU A 14 3.27 2.66 6.37
CA GLU A 14 1.93 2.55 6.94
C GLU A 14 1.05 3.65 6.35
N LEU A 15 -0.09 3.26 5.79
CA LEU A 15 -1.17 4.16 5.39
C LEU A 15 -2.02 4.49 6.61
N LYS A 16 -1.90 5.73 7.07
CA LYS A 16 -2.68 6.31 8.16
C LYS A 16 -3.89 7.04 7.65
N GLN A 17 -4.96 6.97 8.44
CA GLN A 17 -6.14 7.78 8.21
C GLN A 17 -5.81 9.24 8.51
N VAL A 18 -6.06 10.12 7.53
CA VAL A 18 -5.94 11.56 7.69
C VAL A 18 -7.30 12.11 8.10
N THR A 19 -7.36 12.81 9.23
CA THR A 19 -8.56 13.52 9.65
C THR A 19 -8.63 14.85 8.92
N LEU A 20 -9.69 15.05 8.14
CA LEU A 20 -9.97 16.31 7.46
C LEU A 20 -10.73 17.27 8.37
N THR A 21 -10.43 18.55 8.24
CA THR A 21 -11.24 19.63 8.81
C THR A 21 -12.58 19.76 8.08
N PRO A 22 -13.63 20.32 8.70
CA PRO A 22 -14.90 20.59 8.02
C PRO A 22 -14.73 21.41 6.73
N GLU A 23 -13.81 22.37 6.72
CA GLU A 23 -13.50 23.20 5.56
C GLU A 23 -12.88 22.40 4.42
N GLN A 24 -11.95 21.49 4.74
CA GLN A 24 -11.34 20.59 3.75
C GLN A 24 -12.38 19.61 3.17
N THR A 25 -13.28 19.09 4.01
CA THR A 25 -14.39 18.24 3.55
C THR A 25 -15.31 19.00 2.59
N ALA A 26 -15.70 20.23 2.93
CA ALA A 26 -16.53 21.06 2.07
C ALA A 26 -15.85 21.36 0.71
N VAL A 27 -14.53 21.52 0.70
CA VAL A 27 -13.74 21.66 -0.53
C VAL A 27 -13.79 20.40 -1.39
N LEU A 28 -13.75 19.20 -0.80
CA LEU A 28 -13.88 17.95 -1.55
C LEU A 28 -15.28 17.75 -2.14
N GLU A 29 -16.31 18.24 -1.46
CA GLU A 29 -17.71 18.08 -1.89
C GLU A 29 -18.11 19.07 -3.00
N SER A 30 -17.57 20.29 -2.97
CA SER A 30 -18.07 21.40 -3.80
C SER A 30 -17.01 22.39 -4.29
N GLY A 31 -15.73 22.12 -4.02
CA GLY A 31 -14.61 22.96 -4.46
C GLY A 31 -14.37 22.91 -5.97
N ASN A 32 -13.52 23.81 -6.45
CA ASN A 32 -12.99 23.72 -7.81
C ASN A 32 -11.81 22.72 -7.87
N SER A 33 -11.40 22.36 -9.09
CA SER A 33 -10.30 21.41 -9.34
C SER A 33 -9.05 21.73 -8.53
N ASP A 34 -8.64 23.00 -8.51
CA ASP A 34 -7.36 23.40 -7.93
C ASP A 34 -7.37 23.22 -6.40
N LYS A 35 -8.48 23.58 -5.75
CA LYS A 35 -8.64 23.39 -4.30
C LYS A 35 -8.79 21.93 -3.92
N ILE A 36 -9.50 21.14 -4.73
CA ILE A 36 -9.60 19.69 -4.54
C ILE A 36 -8.22 19.06 -4.64
N SER A 37 -7.43 19.41 -5.66
CA SER A 37 -6.05 18.92 -5.81
C SER A 37 -5.20 19.24 -4.59
N GLN A 38 -5.27 20.46 -4.05
CA GLN A 38 -4.54 20.84 -2.84
C GLN A 38 -4.92 19.99 -1.62
N VAL A 39 -6.20 19.69 -1.42
CA VAL A 39 -6.64 18.82 -0.31
C VAL A 39 -6.18 17.38 -0.54
N MET A 40 -6.21 16.89 -1.78
CA MET A 40 -5.74 15.54 -2.12
C MET A 40 -4.23 15.38 -1.94
N ASP A 41 -3.44 16.40 -2.29
CA ASP A 41 -2.00 16.41 -2.05
C ASP A 41 -1.70 16.44 -0.55
N PHE A 42 -2.44 17.26 0.23
CA PHE A 42 -2.35 17.22 1.69
C PHE A 42 -2.62 15.83 2.25
N VAL A 43 -3.68 15.14 1.80
CA VAL A 43 -3.98 13.77 2.23
C VAL A 43 -2.83 12.83 1.85
N ARG A 44 -2.34 12.90 0.61
CA ARG A 44 -1.24 12.04 0.14
C ARG A 44 -0.01 12.20 1.03
N ASP A 45 0.42 13.44 1.25
CA ASP A 45 1.64 13.77 1.99
C ASP A 45 1.57 13.39 3.48
N ASN A 46 0.36 13.36 4.06
CA ASN A 46 0.15 13.07 5.48
C ASN A 46 -0.37 11.65 5.76
N SER A 47 -0.70 10.89 4.72
CA SER A 47 -1.22 9.52 4.84
C SER A 47 -0.14 8.47 4.97
N MET A 48 1.12 8.76 4.66
CA MET A 48 2.20 7.77 4.66
C MET A 48 3.22 8.07 5.75
N THR A 49 3.48 7.08 6.61
CA THR A 49 4.60 7.11 7.56
C THR A 49 5.41 5.84 7.48
N ASP A 50 6.66 5.86 7.93
CA ASP A 50 7.45 4.63 8.04
C ASP A 50 6.74 3.60 8.93
N ALA A 51 6.66 2.36 8.44
CA ALA A 51 6.11 1.26 9.22
C ALA A 51 7.08 0.87 10.35
N SER A 52 6.54 0.34 11.46
CA SER A 52 7.37 -0.18 12.54
C SER A 52 8.07 -1.49 12.14
N ASP A 53 9.23 -1.78 12.71
CA ASP A 53 9.97 -3.03 12.44
C ASP A 53 9.14 -4.31 12.67
N SER A 54 8.25 -4.27 13.67
CA SER A 54 7.32 -5.38 13.93
C SER A 54 6.30 -5.57 12.82
N ASP A 55 5.73 -4.48 12.30
CA ASP A 55 4.76 -4.56 11.21
C ASP A 55 5.45 -4.97 9.90
N VAL A 56 6.65 -4.44 9.65
CA VAL A 56 7.52 -4.79 8.50
C VAL A 56 7.80 -6.30 8.50
N SER A 57 8.15 -6.87 9.66
CA SER A 57 8.41 -8.31 9.79
C SER A 57 7.19 -9.15 9.42
N VAL A 58 6.00 -8.73 9.86
CA VAL A 58 4.73 -9.41 9.53
C VAL A 58 4.41 -9.29 8.04
N ALA A 59 4.58 -8.10 7.45
CA ALA A 59 4.32 -7.87 6.04
C ALA A 59 5.29 -8.65 5.13
N ASN A 60 6.58 -8.68 5.48
CA ASN A 60 7.58 -9.49 4.76
C ASN A 60 7.27 -10.98 4.84
N ALA A 61 6.89 -11.49 6.01
CA ALA A 61 6.50 -12.89 6.15
C ALA A 61 5.27 -13.23 5.28
N ALA A 62 4.29 -12.31 5.21
CA ALA A 62 3.12 -12.48 4.36
C ALA A 62 3.46 -12.45 2.87
N TYR A 63 4.35 -11.55 2.44
CA TYR A 63 4.85 -11.51 1.06
C TYR A 63 5.59 -12.80 0.69
N GLU A 64 6.55 -13.22 1.50
CA GLU A 64 7.35 -14.42 1.24
C GLU A 64 6.48 -15.69 1.16
N ALA A 65 5.42 -15.76 1.95
CA ALA A 65 4.48 -16.88 1.93
C ALA A 65 3.58 -16.91 0.69
N ASN A 66 3.34 -15.77 0.04
CA ASN A 66 2.33 -15.63 -1.02
C ASN A 66 2.92 -15.20 -2.38
N LYS A 67 4.20 -14.85 -2.47
CA LYS A 67 4.82 -14.44 -3.73
C LYS A 67 4.76 -15.58 -4.77
N PRO A 68 4.54 -15.26 -6.06
CA PRO A 68 4.46 -16.28 -7.10
C PRO A 68 5.70 -17.17 -7.17
N VAL A 69 5.48 -18.45 -7.47
CA VAL A 69 6.58 -19.39 -7.75
C VAL A 69 7.06 -19.18 -9.18
N LEU A 70 8.34 -18.82 -9.32
CA LEU A 70 8.97 -18.54 -10.60
C LEU A 70 9.59 -19.80 -11.22
N LYS A 71 9.50 -19.92 -12.54
CA LYS A 71 10.28 -20.89 -13.33
C LYS A 71 11.64 -20.30 -13.68
N GLU A 72 12.58 -21.15 -14.11
CA GLU A 72 13.99 -20.78 -14.36
C GLU A 72 14.21 -19.61 -15.33
N LYS A 73 13.24 -19.33 -16.22
CA LYS A 73 13.32 -18.24 -17.21
C LYS A 73 12.35 -17.09 -16.94
N ASP A 74 11.61 -17.14 -15.84
CA ASP A 74 10.64 -16.11 -15.53
C ASP A 74 11.34 -14.84 -15.06
N VAL A 75 10.95 -13.71 -15.64
CA VAL A 75 11.37 -12.38 -15.18
C VAL A 75 10.30 -11.82 -14.26
N TYR A 76 10.64 -11.66 -12.99
CA TYR A 76 9.75 -11.09 -11.99
C TYR A 76 10.00 -9.59 -11.80
N GLN A 77 8.92 -8.82 -11.81
CA GLN A 77 8.92 -7.41 -11.45
C GLN A 77 7.83 -7.17 -10.41
N LEU A 78 8.21 -6.76 -9.20
CA LEU A 78 7.25 -6.25 -8.24
C LEU A 78 6.74 -4.87 -8.70
N ILE A 79 5.43 -4.64 -8.55
CA ILE A 79 4.82 -3.32 -8.77
C ILE A 79 4.44 -2.71 -7.42
N ALA A 80 3.70 -3.46 -6.61
CA ALA A 80 3.25 -3.02 -5.30
C ALA A 80 2.80 -4.21 -4.45
N ILE A 81 2.89 -4.06 -3.14
CA ILE A 81 2.29 -4.96 -2.16
C ILE A 81 1.52 -4.13 -1.15
N ASP A 82 0.27 -4.51 -0.93
CA ASP A 82 -0.59 -3.96 0.12
C ASP A 82 -0.90 -5.07 1.14
N VAL A 83 -0.71 -4.80 2.43
CA VAL A 83 -0.97 -5.77 3.52
C VAL A 83 -1.79 -5.12 4.62
N THR A 84 -2.91 -5.74 4.98
CA THR A 84 -3.71 -5.35 6.14
C THR A 84 -3.27 -6.19 7.35
N ILE A 85 -2.80 -5.51 8.40
CA ILE A 85 -2.35 -6.12 9.65
C ILE A 85 -3.36 -5.84 10.78
N ALA A 86 -3.73 -6.90 11.50
CA ALA A 86 -4.50 -6.80 12.74
C ALA A 86 -3.92 -7.75 13.78
N ASP A 87 -3.81 -7.29 15.03
CA ASP A 87 -3.27 -8.06 16.15
C ASP A 87 -1.90 -8.69 15.85
N ASN A 88 -1.01 -7.93 15.21
CA ASN A 88 0.32 -8.37 14.75
C ASN A 88 0.30 -9.57 13.79
N THR A 89 -0.79 -9.76 13.05
CA THR A 89 -0.92 -10.80 12.03
C THR A 89 -1.40 -10.18 10.71
N ALA A 90 -0.87 -10.67 9.58
CA ALA A 90 -1.40 -10.34 8.27
C ALA A 90 -2.78 -10.98 8.13
N LYS A 91 -3.81 -10.17 7.88
CA LYS A 91 -5.20 -10.61 7.69
C LYS A 91 -5.57 -10.78 6.24
N SER A 92 -5.05 -9.91 5.40
CA SER A 92 -5.26 -9.93 3.96
C SER A 92 -4.17 -9.12 3.26
N GLY A 93 -4.01 -9.32 1.97
CA GLY A 93 -3.14 -8.50 1.15
C GLY A 93 -3.27 -8.74 -0.35
N ILE A 94 -2.58 -7.90 -1.10
CA ILE A 94 -2.53 -7.93 -2.55
C ILE A 94 -1.08 -7.73 -3.00
N ILE A 95 -0.56 -8.65 -3.80
CA ILE A 95 0.71 -8.50 -4.52
C ILE A 95 0.37 -8.19 -5.97
N ASN A 96 0.76 -7.00 -6.42
CA ASN A 96 0.73 -6.62 -7.83
C ASN A 96 2.15 -6.78 -8.40
N CYS A 97 2.28 -7.57 -9.45
CA CYS A 97 3.57 -7.88 -10.06
C CYS A 97 3.42 -8.14 -11.55
N ARG A 98 4.56 -8.27 -12.24
CA ARG A 98 4.63 -8.83 -13.59
C ARG A 98 5.51 -10.07 -13.59
N ILE A 99 5.10 -11.05 -14.38
CA ILE A 99 5.90 -12.22 -14.73
C ILE A 99 5.97 -12.28 -16.24
N ASN A 100 7.17 -12.11 -16.81
CA ASN A 100 7.37 -12.06 -18.27
C ASN A 100 6.47 -11.00 -18.95
N ASP A 101 6.45 -9.78 -18.38
CA ASP A 101 5.61 -8.65 -18.80
C ASP A 101 4.08 -8.83 -18.63
N GLU A 102 3.61 -10.00 -18.20
CA GLU A 102 2.20 -10.22 -17.90
C GLU A 102 1.88 -9.76 -16.47
N HIS A 103 0.91 -8.85 -16.35
CA HIS A 103 0.45 -8.37 -15.06
C HIS A 103 -0.31 -9.45 -14.31
N GLN A 104 0.11 -9.73 -13.07
CA GLN A 104 -0.53 -10.67 -12.17
C GLN A 104 -0.83 -10.02 -10.82
N GLN A 105 -2.02 -10.34 -10.31
CA GLN A 105 -2.47 -9.93 -8.99
C GLN A 105 -2.69 -11.18 -8.12
N VAL A 106 -1.95 -11.30 -7.02
CA VAL A 106 -2.14 -12.36 -6.02
C VAL A 106 -2.86 -11.75 -4.82
N ARG A 107 -3.99 -12.32 -4.42
CA ARG A 107 -4.74 -11.91 -3.23
C ARG A 107 -4.62 -12.99 -2.17
N PHE A 108 -4.45 -12.59 -0.92
CA PHE A 108 -4.35 -13.49 0.24
C PHE A 108 -5.02 -12.87 1.47
#